data_AF-A0A967Q1Q0-F1
#
_entry.id   AF-A0A967Q1Q0-F1
#
_cell.length_a   1.000
_cell.length_b   1.000
_cell.length_c   1.000
_cell.angle_alpha   90.00
_cell.angle_beta   90.00
_cell.angle_gamma   90.00
#
_symmetry.space_group_name_H-M   'P 1'
#
loop_
_entity.id
_entity.type
_entity.pdbx_description
1 polymer ?
#
loop_
_entity_poly.entity_id
_entity_poly.type
_entity_poly.pdbx_seq_one_letter_code
_entity_poly.pdbx_strand_id
1 'polypeptide(L)' 'GRIGAGIFFLVFYIVLSSGIEYFFKPKLVGQRVRMHTLIVFLSIIGGLKLFGILGIIYGPLVVTAFLTLAEIYQASY' A
#
# COMPACT_ATOMS: atom_id res chain seq x y z
N GLY A 1 35.95 14.07 23.68
CA GLY A 1 35.24 13.19 22.73
C GLY A 1 33.80 13.65 22.59
N ARG A 2 33.32 13.94 21.38
CA ARG A 2 31.93 14.39 21.13
C ARG A 2 30.96 13.21 20.99
N ILE A 3 31.19 12.16 21.78
CA ILE A 3 30.38 10.93 21.76
C ILE A 3 28.93 11.25 22.20
N GLY A 4 28.75 12.14 23.19
CA GLY A 4 27.43 12.59 23.62
C GLY A 4 26.63 13.32 22.53
N ALA A 5 27.29 14.13 21.70
CA ALA A 5 26.64 14.79 20.57
C ALA A 5 26.24 13.78 19.48
N GLY A 6 27.11 12.78 19.20
CA GLY A 6 26.80 11.71 18.25
C GLY A 6 25.62 10.85 18.68
N ILE A 7 25.56 10.47 19.96
CA ILE A 7 24.43 9.72 20.53
C ILE A 7 23.14 10.54 20.44
N PHE A 8 23.20 11.83 20.77
CA PHE A 8 22.04 12.72 20.67
C PHE A 8 21.49 12.79 19.23
N PHE A 9 22.35 12.97 18.22
CA PHE A 9 21.92 13.00 16.83
C PHE A 9 21.33 11.67 16.36
N LEU A 10 21.90 10.54 16.79
CA LEU A 10 21.37 9.21 16.46
C LEU A 10 19.96 9.01 17.03
N VAL A 11 19.78 9.31 18.31
CA VAL A 11 18.47 9.17 18.97
C VAL A 11 17.46 10.11 18.35
N PHE A 12 17.84 11.37 18.11
CA PHE A 12 16.96 12.36 17.49
C PHE A 12 16.53 11.92 16.08
N TYR A 13 17.46 11.44 15.27
CA TYR A 13 17.16 10.96 13.92
C TYR A 13 16.21 9.75 13.94
N ILE A 14 16.47 8.76 14.79
CA ILE A 14 15.61 7.56 14.92
C ILE A 14 14.19 7.96 15.33
N VAL A 15 14.04 8.83 16.33
CA VAL A 15 12.73 9.28 16.80
C VAL A 15 11.98 10.02 15.69
N LEU A 16 12.67 10.90 14.97
CA LEU A 16 12.08 11.67 13.88
C LEU A 16 11.67 10.76 12.71
N SER A 17 12.56 9.87 12.26
CA SER A 17 12.28 8.95 11.16
C SER A 17 11.16 7.99 11.53
N SER A 18 11.17 7.45 12.75
CA SER A 18 10.12 6.55 13.22
C SER A 18 8.76 7.25 13.30
N GLY A 19 8.70 8.49 13.78
CA GLY A 19 7.44 9.25 13.79
C GLY A 19 6.86 9.41 12.39
N ILE A 20 7.69 9.83 11.42
CA ILE A 20 7.26 10.07 10.04
C ILE A 20 6.85 8.77 9.35
N GLU A 21 7.65 7.72 9.48
CA GLU A 21 7.43 6.48 8.75
C GLU A 21 6.30 5.63 9.34
N TYR A 22 6.13 5.61 10.66
CA TYR A 22 5.15 4.73 11.31
C TYR A 22 3.83 5.43 11.64
N PHE A 23 3.78 6.76 11.73
CA PHE A 23 2.55 7.49 12.07
C PHE A 23 2.01 8.31 10.90
N PHE A 24 2.87 9.09 10.22
CA PHE A 24 2.42 9.97 9.13
C PHE A 24 2.09 9.19 7.86
N LYS A 25 2.95 8.27 7.42
CA LYS A 25 2.69 7.45 6.22
C LYS A 25 1.36 6.69 6.29
N PRO A 26 1.03 5.89 7.32
CA PRO A 26 -0.26 5.19 7.34
C PRO A 26 -1.46 6.13 7.41
N LYS A 27 -1.33 7.29 8.07
CA LYS A 27 -2.40 8.31 8.12
C LYS A 27 -2.63 8.99 6.76
N LEU A 28 -1.56 9.22 5.98
CA LEU A 28 -1.62 9.82 4.65
C LEU A 28 -2.01 8.82 3.55
N VAL A 29 -1.53 7.58 3.64
CA VAL A 29 -1.74 6.54 2.61
C VAL A 29 -3.10 5.84 2.79
N GLY A 30 -3.76 6.02 3.94
CA GLY A 30 -5.07 5.42 4.21
C GLY A 30 -4.99 3.90 4.41
N GLN A 31 -6.09 3.30 4.82
CA GLN A 31 -6.19 1.84 4.90
C GLN A 31 -6.02 1.28 3.49
N ARG A 32 -4.96 0.49 3.25
CA ARG A 32 -4.80 -0.21 1.97
C ARG A 32 -6.09 -0.96 1.64
N VAL A 33 -6.56 -0.84 0.40
CA VAL A 33 -7.64 -1.66 -0.18
C VAL A 33 -7.36 -3.12 0.21
N ARG A 34 -8.15 -3.66 1.14
CA ARG A 34 -7.97 -5.05 1.60
C ARG A 34 -8.63 -5.97 0.60
N MET A 35 -7.91 -6.28 -0.49
CA MET A 35 -8.36 -7.30 -1.43
C MET A 35 -8.36 -8.66 -0.76
N HIS A 36 -9.55 -9.25 -0.61
CA HIS A 36 -9.68 -10.64 -0.22
C HIS A 36 -9.01 -11.55 -1.27
N THR A 37 -8.32 -12.59 -0.81
CA THR A 37 -7.60 -13.55 -1.66
C THR A 37 -8.50 -14.14 -2.75
N LEU A 38 -9.79 -14.34 -2.47
CA LEU A 38 -10.76 -14.85 -3.44
C LEU A 38 -10.93 -13.91 -4.64
N ILE A 39 -10.95 -12.59 -4.41
CA ILE A 39 -11.07 -11.59 -5.48
C ILE A 39 -9.83 -11.63 -6.36
N VAL A 40 -8.64 -11.74 -5.76
CA VAL A 40 -7.38 -11.87 -6.50
C VAL A 40 -7.40 -13.15 -7.35
N PHE A 41 -7.84 -14.28 -6.78
CA PHE A 41 -7.95 -15.55 -7.51
C PHE A 41 -8.89 -15.45 -8.71
N LEU A 42 -10.09 -14.89 -8.52
CA LEU A 42 -11.04 -14.67 -9.62
C LEU A 42 -10.48 -13.73 -10.67
N SER A 43 -9.77 -12.68 -10.26
CA SER A 43 -9.12 -11.74 -11.18
C SER A 43 -8.04 -12.41 -12.03
N ILE A 44 -7.30 -13.37 -11.48
CA ILE A 44 -6.30 -14.15 -12.22
C ILE A 44 -6.99 -15.07 -13.22
N ILE A 45 -8.04 -15.80 -12.83
CA ILE A 45 -8.79 -16.68 -13.76
C ILE A 45 -9.42 -15.88 -14.89
N GLY A 46 -10.10 -14.77 -14.57
CA GLY A 46 -10.71 -13.89 -15.56
C GLY A 46 -9.66 -13.24 -16.47
N GLY A 47 -8.57 -12.76 -15.87
CA GLY A 47 -7.44 -12.19 -16.59
C GLY A 47 -6.80 -13.19 -17.54
N LEU A 48 -6.62 -14.45 -17.11
CA LEU A 48 -6.03 -15.50 -17.94
C LEU A 48 -6.86 -15.78 -19.19
N LYS A 49 -8.20 -15.71 -19.09
CA LYS A 49 -9.10 -15.84 -20.25
C LYS A 49 -9.02 -14.65 -21.21
N LEU A 50 -8.85 -13.43 -20.70
CA LEU A 50 -8.86 -12.20 -21.51
C LEU A 50 -7.50 -11.86 -22.13
N PHE A 51 -6.42 -12.05 -21.37
CA PHE A 51 -5.07 -11.57 -21.68
C PHE A 51 -4.02 -12.70 -21.75
N GLY A 52 -4.43 -13.97 -21.65
CA GLY A 52 -3.51 -15.10 -21.58
C GLY A 52 -2.62 -15.02 -20.34
N ILE A 53 -1.36 -15.46 -20.44
CA ILE A 53 -0.42 -15.49 -19.31
C ILE A 53 -0.24 -14.12 -18.62
N LEU A 54 -0.32 -13.03 -19.39
CA LEU A 54 -0.22 -11.65 -18.86
C LEU A 54 -1.41 -11.29 -17.97
N GLY A 55 -2.52 -12.01 -18.09
CA GLY A 55 -3.70 -11.89 -17.26
C GLY A 55 -3.47 -12.15 -15.77
N ILE A 56 -2.41 -12.88 -15.41
CA ILE A 56 -2.01 -13.06 -14.01
C ILE A 56 -1.61 -11.73 -13.37
N ILE A 57 -1.06 -10.79 -14.16
CA ILE A 57 -0.64 -9.46 -13.70
C ILE A 57 -1.76 -8.44 -13.95
N TYR A 58 -2.31 -8.41 -15.17
CA TYR A 58 -3.33 -7.43 -15.54
C TYR A 58 -4.67 -7.63 -14.82
N GLY A 59 -5.05 -8.87 -14.52
CA GLY A 59 -6.29 -9.18 -13.79
C GLY A 59 -6.34 -8.49 -12.42
N PRO A 60 -5.41 -8.78 -11.50
CA PRO A 60 -5.34 -8.12 -10.21
C PRO A 60 -5.19 -6.59 -10.32
N LEU A 61 -4.40 -6.09 -11.27
CA LEU A 61 -4.22 -4.64 -11.46
C LEU A 61 -5.53 -3.92 -11.77
N VAL A 62 -6.30 -4.42 -12.75
CA VAL A 62 -7.58 -3.81 -13.15
C VAL A 62 -8.57 -3.86 -11.99
N VAL A 63 -8.68 -4.99 -11.30
CA VAL A 63 -9.59 -5.11 -10.15
C VAL A 63 -9.15 -4.23 -8.99
N THR A 64 -7.83 -4.05 -8.77
CA THR A 64 -7.30 -3.14 -7.74
C THR A 64 -7.69 -1.71 -8.06
N ALA A 65 -7.49 -1.27 -9.29
CA ALA A 65 -7.89 0.06 -9.73
C ALA A 65 -9.40 0.28 -9.55
N PHE A 66 -10.21 -0.70 -9.94
CA PHE A 66 -11.67 -0.65 -9.75
C PHE A 66 -12.07 -0.53 -8.28
N LEU A 67 -11.56 -1.40 -7.40
CA LEU A 67 -11.87 -1.33 -5.96
C LEU A 67 -11.38 -0.02 -5.34
N THR A 68 -10.19 0.45 -5.72
CA THR A 68 -9.65 1.72 -5.24
C THR A 68 -10.57 2.88 -5.63
N LEU A 69 -11.03 2.93 -6.89
CA LEU A 69 -11.98 3.94 -7.35
C LEU A 69 -13.32 3.83 -6.63
N ALA A 70 -13.82 2.60 -6.42
CA ALA A 70 -15.07 2.36 -5.70
C ALA A 70 -14.98 2.82 -4.23
N GLU A 71 -13.86 2.56 -3.55
CA GLU A 71 -13.60 3.06 -2.20
C GLU A 71 -13.53 4.59 -2.17
N ILE A 72 -12.83 5.22 -3.12
CA ILE A 72 -12.76 6.70 -3.21
C ILE A 72 -14.16 7.29 -3.42
N TYR A 73 -14.98 6.65 -4.25
CA TYR A 73 -16.36 7.08 -4.51
C TYR A 73 -17.23 6.96 -3.24
N GLN A 74 -17.20 5.81 -2.56
CA GLN A 74 -17.91 5.62 -1.28
C GLN A 74 -17.38 6.49 -0.13
N ALA A 75 -16.10 6.88 -0.17
CA ALA A 75 -15.54 7.80 0.81
C ALA A 75 -15.96 9.26 0.55
N SER A 76 -16.26 9.60 -0.71
CA SER A 76 -16.70 10.96 -1.09
C SER A 76 -18.20 11.19 -1.01
N TYR A 77 -19.02 10.13 -0.99
CA TYR A 77 -20.49 10.14 -0.92
C TYR A 77 -20.99 9.15 0.11
#